data_AF-A0A7S2X5F4-F1
#
_entry.id   AF-A0A7S2X5F4-F1
#
_cell.length_a   1.000
_cell.length_b   1.000
_cell.length_c   1.000
_cell.angle_alpha   90.00
_cell.angle_beta   90.00
_cell.angle_gamma   90.00
#
_symmetry.space_group_name_H-M   'P 1'
#
loop_
_entity.id
_entity.type
_entity.pdbx_description
1 polymer ?
#
loop_
_entity_poly.entity_id
_entity_poly.type
_entity_poly.pdbx_seq_one_letter_code
_entity_poly.pdbx_strand_id
1 'polypeptide(L)'
;FYRIDTMAFASDIKLFNKWSFDEVQISDIALQDYMAATTRDAVYLPHTAGRYQKKSFRKAKCPLVERLADSLMFHGRNAGKKLMAVRIVKAALEIIYLLTDQNP
;
A
#
# COMPACT_ATOMS: atom_id res chain seq x y z
N PHE A 1 22.51 -22.58 10.47
CA PHE A 1 22.39 -21.86 9.20
C PHE A 1 20.99 -22.10 8.66
N TYR A 2 19.93 -21.32 8.88
CA TYR A 2 19.75 -19.91 9.21
C TYR A 2 18.85 -19.79 10.46
N ARG A 3 19.24 -18.93 11.40
CA ARG A 3 18.41 -18.54 12.54
C ARG A 3 17.41 -17.52 12.01
N ILE A 4 16.13 -17.87 12.00
CA ILE A 4 15.06 -16.93 11.69
C ILE A 4 14.92 -16.09 12.96
N ASP A 5 15.53 -14.91 12.98
CA ASP A 5 15.39 -13.98 14.10
C ASP A 5 13.95 -13.46 14.11
N THR A 6 13.06 -14.21 14.76
CA THR A 6 11.77 -13.71 15.22
C THR A 6 12.03 -12.75 16.37
N MET A 7 12.34 -11.49 16.08
CA MET A 7 12.52 -10.43 17.08
C MET A 7 11.62 -9.24 16.76
N ALA A 8 10.78 -8.90 17.76
CA ALA A 8 9.91 -7.72 17.91
C ALA A 8 8.56 -7.70 17.14
N PHE A 9 7.62 -8.57 17.52
CA PHE A 9 6.20 -8.49 17.16
C PHE A 9 5.42 -7.40 17.94
N ALA A 10 6.00 -6.21 18.13
CA ALA A 10 5.35 -5.10 18.82
C ALA A 10 5.80 -3.72 18.29
N SER A 11 5.98 -3.60 16.97
CA SER A 11 6.31 -2.31 16.34
C SER A 11 5.36 -2.04 15.18
N ASP A 12 5.03 -0.78 14.96
CA ASP A 12 4.00 -0.27 14.05
C ASP A 12 3.84 -1.02 12.72
N ILE A 13 2.61 -1.00 12.21
CA ILE A 13 2.29 -1.57 10.89
C ILE A 13 3.03 -0.74 9.83
N LYS A 14 4.01 -1.37 9.17
CA LYS A 14 4.79 -0.77 8.09
C LYS A 14 4.48 -1.46 6.76
N LEU A 15 4.30 -0.68 5.70
CA LEU A 15 4.12 -1.19 4.36
C LEU A 15 5.38 -1.92 3.90
N PHE A 16 5.20 -3.13 3.38
CA PHE A 16 6.29 -4.04 2.99
C PHE A 16 7.33 -4.29 4.10
N ASN A 17 6.95 -4.08 5.37
CA ASN A 17 7.85 -4.08 6.55
C ASN A 17 9.00 -3.06 6.48
N LYS A 18 8.88 -2.03 5.64
CA LYS A 18 9.93 -1.03 5.41
C LYS A 18 9.42 0.40 5.65
N TRP A 19 8.28 0.75 5.05
CA TRP A 19 7.79 2.13 4.99
C TRP A 19 6.76 2.39 6.10
N SER A 20 6.96 3.44 6.88
CA SER A 20 6.00 3.86 7.93
C SER A 20 4.86 4.68 7.34
N PHE A 21 3.66 4.59 7.92
CA PHE A 21 2.51 5.41 7.53
C PHE A 21 2.40 6.71 8.33
N ASP A 22 3.14 6.88 9.43
CA ASP A 22 2.95 8.00 10.35
C ASP A 22 3.47 9.34 9.80
N GLU A 23 4.45 9.30 8.91
CA GLU A 23 5.04 10.49 8.29
C GLU A 23 4.20 11.01 7.11
N VAL A 24 3.20 10.24 6.66
CA VAL A 24 2.40 10.58 5.48
C VAL A 24 1.32 11.58 5.85
N GLN A 25 1.59 12.86 5.59
CA GLN A 25 0.63 13.95 5.75
C GLN A 25 0.00 14.35 4.41
N ILE A 26 -1.32 14.47 4.38
CA ILE A 26 -2.07 14.93 3.21
C ILE A 26 -2.25 16.44 3.34
N SER A 27 -1.66 17.21 2.42
CA SER A 27 -1.65 18.68 2.48
C SER A 27 -3.01 19.32 2.17
N ASP A 28 -3.85 18.65 1.38
CA ASP A 28 -5.16 19.16 0.96
C ASP A 28 -6.30 18.54 1.79
N ILE A 29 -7.05 19.40 2.48
CA ILE A 29 -8.15 19.05 3.37
C ILE A 29 -9.26 18.30 2.61
N ALA A 30 -9.53 18.65 1.35
CA ALA A 30 -10.61 18.04 0.58
C ALA A 30 -10.32 16.57 0.21
N LEU A 31 -9.05 16.19 0.14
CA LEU A 31 -8.61 14.85 -0.27
C LEU A 31 -8.42 13.91 0.92
N GLN A 32 -8.37 14.44 2.14
CA GLN A 32 -8.07 13.69 3.36
C GLN A 32 -9.01 12.50 3.57
N ASP A 33 -10.31 12.66 3.32
CA ASP A 33 -11.31 11.59 3.48
C ASP A 33 -11.27 10.52 2.37
N TYR A 34 -10.63 10.82 1.24
CA TYR A 34 -10.56 9.94 0.07
C TYR A 34 -9.21 9.25 -0.11
N MET A 35 -8.18 9.68 0.62
CA MET A 35 -6.83 9.14 0.59
C MET A 35 -6.57 8.28 1.84
N ALA A 36 -6.91 6.98 1.75
CA ALA A 36 -6.58 5.97 2.74
C ALA A 36 -5.07 5.62 2.75
N ALA A 37 -4.27 6.53 3.31
CA ALA A 37 -2.82 6.40 3.48
C ALA A 37 -2.36 6.69 4.92
N THR A 38 -3.30 6.93 5.84
CA THR A 38 -3.02 7.19 7.25
C THR A 38 -2.93 5.89 8.04
N THR A 39 -2.38 5.94 9.26
CA THR A 39 -2.24 4.83 10.22
C THR A 39 -3.51 3.99 10.41
N ARG A 40 -4.71 4.57 10.22
CA ARG A 40 -6.01 3.85 10.31
C ARG A 40 -6.18 2.76 9.26
N ASP A 41 -5.61 2.97 8.08
CA ASP A 41 -5.71 2.08 6.92
C ASP A 41 -4.35 1.39 6.64
N ALA A 42 -3.48 1.31 7.65
CA ALA A 42 -2.16 0.71 7.53
C ALA A 42 -2.27 -0.79 7.22
N VAL A 43 -1.53 -1.23 6.19
CA VAL A 43 -1.48 -2.65 5.78
C VAL A 43 -0.04 -3.04 5.48
N TYR A 44 0.34 -4.27 5.87
CA TYR A 44 1.65 -4.83 5.55
C TYR A 44 1.86 -5.07 4.06
N LEU A 45 0.84 -5.57 3.35
CA LEU A 45 0.85 -5.81 1.92
C LEU A 45 -0.42 -5.24 1.28
N PRO A 46 -0.34 -4.66 0.06
CA PRO A 46 -1.50 -4.14 -0.67
C PRO A 46 -2.36 -5.26 -1.30
N HIS A 47 -2.78 -6.21 -0.47
CA HIS A 47 -3.61 -7.36 -0.84
C HIS A 47 -4.59 -7.70 0.30
N THR A 48 -5.61 -6.86 0.47
CA THR A 48 -6.55 -6.94 1.60
C THR A 48 -7.76 -7.83 1.33
N ALA A 49 -8.00 -8.21 0.06
CA ALA A 49 -9.20 -8.93 -0.39
C ALA A 49 -10.53 -8.27 0.06
N GLY A 50 -10.49 -6.94 0.28
CA GLY A 50 -11.61 -6.17 0.79
C GLY A 50 -12.72 -5.98 -0.25
N ARG A 51 -13.98 -5.98 0.22
CA ARG A 51 -15.17 -5.79 -0.62
C ARG A 51 -15.60 -4.31 -0.67
N TYR A 52 -14.79 -3.49 -1.33
CA TYR A 52 -14.96 -2.03 -1.40
C TYR A 52 -16.04 -1.56 -2.38
N GLN A 53 -16.50 -2.44 -3.27
CA GLN A 53 -17.48 -2.15 -4.33
C GLN A 53 -18.95 -2.26 -3.89
N LYS A 54 -19.23 -2.85 -2.72
CA LYS A 54 -20.61 -3.20 -2.30
C LYS A 54 -21.51 -2.00 -1.96
N LYS A 55 -20.94 -0.86 -1.55
CA LYS A 55 -21.70 0.36 -1.23
C LYS A 55 -20.99 1.56 -1.85
N SER A 56 -21.75 2.61 -2.15
CA SER A 56 -21.17 3.89 -2.59
C SER A 56 -20.17 4.41 -1.54
N PHE A 57 -19.12 5.09 -2.00
CA PHE A 57 -18.02 5.65 -1.19
C PHE A 57 -17.12 4.67 -0.44
N ARG A 58 -17.43 3.36 -0.39
CA ARG A 58 -16.52 2.37 0.24
C ARG A 58 -15.17 2.24 -0.45
N LYS A 59 -15.06 2.62 -1.73
CA LYS A 59 -13.79 2.69 -2.47
C LYS A 59 -12.78 3.67 -1.86
N ALA A 60 -13.25 4.70 -1.14
CA ALA A 60 -12.38 5.65 -0.45
C ALA A 60 -11.55 4.98 0.65
N LYS A 61 -12.12 3.97 1.32
CA LYS A 61 -11.48 3.19 2.39
C LYS A 61 -10.51 2.11 1.89
N CYS A 62 -10.37 1.93 0.58
CA CYS A 62 -9.40 0.98 0.05
C CYS A 62 -8.00 1.60 0.18
N PRO A 63 -7.01 0.89 0.77
CA PRO A 63 -5.65 1.39 0.88
C PRO A 63 -5.15 1.95 -0.44
N LEU A 64 -4.53 3.13 -0.41
CA LEU A 64 -4.14 3.84 -1.64
C LEU A 64 -3.22 3.01 -2.54
N VAL A 65 -2.27 2.29 -1.92
CA VAL A 65 -1.33 1.41 -2.61
C VAL A 65 -2.03 0.19 -3.24
N GLU A 66 -3.09 -0.32 -2.62
CA GLU A 66 -3.91 -1.39 -3.21
C GLU A 66 -4.70 -0.89 -4.41
N ARG A 67 -5.24 0.34 -4.36
CA ARG A 67 -5.88 0.99 -5.52
C ARG A 67 -4.91 1.15 -6.68
N LEU A 68 -3.67 1.56 -6.42
CA LEU A 68 -2.62 1.65 -7.44
C LEU A 68 -2.34 0.27 -8.08
N ALA A 69 -2.15 -0.76 -7.25
CA ALA A 69 -1.91 -2.12 -7.72
C ALA A 69 -3.09 -2.66 -8.56
N ASP A 70 -4.33 -2.39 -8.14
CA ASP A 70 -5.53 -2.79 -8.89
C ASP A 70 -5.62 -2.09 -10.25
N SER A 71 -5.21 -0.81 -10.33
CA SER A 71 -5.13 -0.07 -11.59
C SER A 71 -4.04 -0.57 -12.54
N LEU A 72 -2.97 -1.19 -12.05
CA LEU A 72 -1.92 -1.74 -12.92
C LEU A 72 -2.35 -3.02 -13.63
N MET A 73 -3.41 -3.69 -13.17
CA MET A 73 -3.90 -4.95 -13.75
C MET A 73 -4.83 -4.75 -14.97
N PHE A 74 -4.96 -3.54 -15.49
CA PHE A 74 -5.75 -3.29 -16.69
C PHE A 74 -5.11 -3.88 -17.95
N HIS A 75 -5.90 -3.93 -19.02
CA HIS A 75 -5.63 -4.59 -20.30
C HIS A 75 -5.60 -6.12 -20.20
N GLY A 76 -6.55 -6.79 -20.89
CA GLY A 76 -6.97 -8.18 -20.63
C GLY A 76 -5.89 -9.22 -20.29
N ARG A 77 -4.69 -9.13 -20.87
CA ARG A 77 -3.56 -10.03 -20.54
C ARG A 77 -3.04 -9.92 -19.10
N ASN A 78 -3.29 -8.79 -18.42
CA ASN A 78 -2.85 -8.51 -17.06
C ASN A 78 -3.97 -8.65 -16.02
N ALA A 79 -5.20 -8.91 -16.46
CA ALA A 79 -6.37 -9.01 -15.59
C ALA A 79 -6.17 -10.10 -14.52
N GLY A 80 -6.40 -9.72 -13.26
CA GLY A 80 -6.30 -10.62 -12.11
C GLY A 80 -4.88 -10.98 -11.66
N LYS A 81 -3.82 -10.49 -12.33
CA LYS A 81 -2.42 -10.77 -11.96
C LYS A 81 -1.94 -9.90 -10.79
N LYS A 82 -2.63 -9.96 -9.65
CA LYS A 82 -2.40 -9.06 -8.50
C LYS A 82 -1.02 -9.24 -7.87
N LEU A 83 -0.55 -10.48 -7.74
CA LEU A 83 0.81 -10.75 -7.24
C LEU A 83 1.90 -10.10 -8.12
N MET A 84 1.68 -10.02 -9.44
CA MET A 84 2.61 -9.35 -10.35
C MET A 84 2.58 -7.84 -10.15
N ALA A 85 1.39 -7.25 -10.07
CA ALA A 85 1.22 -5.82 -9.81
C ALA A 85 1.84 -5.39 -8.48
N VAL A 86 1.61 -6.14 -7.39
CA VAL A 86 2.19 -5.85 -6.07
C VAL A 86 3.72 -5.88 -6.11
N ARG A 87 4.33 -6.80 -6.88
CA ARG A 87 5.79 -6.84 -7.07
C ARG A 87 6.31 -5.61 -7.82
N ILE A 88 5.59 -5.18 -8.86
CA ILE A 88 5.94 -3.97 -9.63
C ILE A 88 5.88 -2.73 -8.72
N VAL A 89 4.80 -2.58 -7.95
CA VAL A 89 4.65 -1.47 -7.00
C VAL A 89 5.77 -1.48 -5.96
N LYS A 90 6.10 -2.64 -5.38
CA LYS A 90 7.22 -2.74 -4.43
C LYS A 90 8.54 -2.25 -5.04
N ALA A 91 8.86 -2.69 -6.26
CA ALA A 91 10.08 -2.28 -6.94
C ALA A 91 10.07 -0.78 -7.27
N ALA A 92 8.93 -0.23 -7.69
CA ALA A 92 8.78 1.19 -7.96
C ALA A 92 9.00 2.05 -6.71
N LEU A 93 8.43 1.65 -5.56
CA LEU A 93 8.65 2.35 -4.29
C LEU A 93 10.13 2.29 -3.84
N GLU A 94 10.81 1.15 -4.06
CA GLU A 94 12.24 1.05 -3.79
C GLU A 94 13.06 2.00 -4.68
N ILE A 95 12.70 2.15 -5.97
CA ILE A 95 13.35 3.10 -6.86
C ILE A 95 13.10 4.55 -6.42
N ILE A 96 11.86 4.90 -6.06
CA ILE A 96 11.51 6.26 -5.60
C ILE A 96 12.36 6.62 -4.39
N TYR A 97 12.43 5.74 -3.39
CA TYR A 97 13.26 5.97 -2.21
C TYR A 97 14.73 6.18 -2.56
N LEU A 98 15.30 5.34 -3.45
CA LEU A 98 16.70 5.49 -3.87
C LEU A 98 16.98 6.80 -4.61
N LEU A 99 15.96 7.42 -5.21
CA LEU A 99 16.08 8.67 -5.95
C LEU A 99 15.84 9.91 -5.06
N THR A 100 14.96 9.82 -4.07
CA THR A 100 14.51 10.98 -3.28
C THR A 100 14.96 10.95 -1.83
N ASP A 101 15.41 9.80 -1.32
CA ASP A 101 15.64 9.51 0.10
C ASP A 101 14.43 9.82 1.01
N GLN A 102 13.24 9.94 0.44
CA GLN A 102 11.98 10.23 1.14
C GLN A 102 11.07 9.01 1.16
N ASN A 103 10.14 8.98 2.12
CA ASN A 103 9.12 7.94 2.19
C ASN A 103 8.30 7.93 0.86
N PRO A 104 8.36 6.84 0.09
CA PRO A 104 7.87 6.80 -1.30
C PRO A 104 6.36 6.67 -1.44
#